data_AF-A0A0W0WG90-F1
#
_entry.id   AF-A0A0W0WG90-F1
#
_cell.length_a   1.000
_cell.length_b   1.000
_cell.length_c   1.000
_cell.angle_alpha   90.00
_cell.angle_beta   90.00
_cell.angle_gamma   90.00
#
_symmetry.space_group_name_H-M   'P 1'
#
loop_
_entity.id
_entity.type
_entity.pdbx_description
1 polymer ?
#
loop_
_entity_poly.entity_id
_entity_poly.type
_entity_poly.pdbx_seq_one_letter_code
_entity_poly.pdbx_strand_id
1 'polypeptide(L)'
;MRRLVFSVFATLALSSVQADELTSFPQVANAVAKGKSIHFIFHLNQCTADYTLPRNVVSVKPNAVLLMGNSKITASDRHFTMDEPAYKGVPIYSYAKMNLDAEGHGSLRVDIMHAENYALITSHMFQCPFGKGMKVYS
;
A
#
# COMPACT_ATOMS: atom_id res chain seq x y z
N MET A 1 -62.40 14.61 6.21
CA MET A 1 -61.03 15.06 6.52
C MET A 1 -60.08 13.86 6.36
N ARG A 2 -59.31 13.78 5.28
CA ARG A 2 -58.31 12.73 5.05
C ARG A 2 -56.94 13.39 5.13
N ARG A 3 -56.18 13.07 6.19
CA ARG A 3 -54.80 13.56 6.37
C ARG A 3 -53.89 12.77 5.43
N LEU A 4 -53.43 13.43 4.37
CA LEU A 4 -52.36 12.93 3.51
C LEU A 4 -51.04 13.15 4.27
N VAL A 5 -50.56 12.09 4.92
CA VAL A 5 -49.20 12.02 5.47
C VAL A 5 -48.28 11.75 4.28
N PHE A 6 -47.66 12.80 3.75
CA PHE A 6 -46.56 12.67 2.80
C PHE A 6 -45.32 12.19 3.57
N SER A 7 -45.07 10.89 3.54
CA SER A 7 -43.77 10.31 3.91
C SER A 7 -42.72 10.81 2.92
N VAL A 8 -41.97 11.84 3.33
CA VAL A 8 -40.72 12.22 2.65
C VAL A 8 -39.75 11.07 2.87
N PHE A 9 -39.59 10.24 1.84
CA PHE A 9 -38.48 9.30 1.75
C PHE A 9 -37.18 10.11 1.79
N ALA A 10 -36.53 10.11 2.95
CA ALA A 10 -35.16 10.55 3.09
C ALA A 10 -34.29 9.59 2.26
N THR A 11 -34.05 9.96 1.00
CA THR A 11 -32.94 9.44 0.20
C THR A 11 -31.65 9.90 0.88
N LEU A 12 -31.23 9.18 1.92
CA LEU A 12 -29.85 9.18 2.35
C LEU A 12 -29.04 8.72 1.14
N ALA A 13 -28.48 9.70 0.43
CA ALA A 13 -27.45 9.47 -0.55
C ALA A 13 -26.34 8.69 0.17
N LEU A 14 -26.33 7.38 -0.03
CA LEU A 14 -25.18 6.53 0.21
C LEU A 14 -24.13 6.97 -0.80
N SER A 15 -23.47 8.10 -0.55
CA SER A 15 -22.22 8.43 -1.22
C SER A 15 -21.27 7.31 -0.86
N SER A 16 -21.07 6.39 -1.80
CA SER A 16 -20.02 5.39 -1.72
C SER A 16 -18.71 6.14 -1.50
N VAL A 17 -18.18 6.10 -0.27
CA VAL A 17 -16.88 6.66 0.06
C VAL A 17 -15.86 5.74 -0.62
N GLN A 18 -15.56 6.02 -1.88
CA GLN A 18 -14.44 5.42 -2.58
C GLN A 18 -13.17 6.08 -2.06
N ALA A 19 -12.14 5.28 -1.79
CA ALA A 19 -10.82 5.79 -1.44
C ALA A 19 -10.26 6.54 -2.65
N ASP A 20 -9.91 7.80 -2.46
CA ASP A 20 -9.39 8.65 -3.53
C ASP A 20 -7.87 8.45 -3.69
N GLU A 21 -7.37 8.61 -4.91
CA GLU A 21 -5.93 8.64 -5.15
C GLU A 21 -5.33 9.90 -4.53
N LEU A 22 -4.33 9.71 -3.68
CA LEU A 22 -3.51 10.78 -3.11
C LEU A 22 -2.33 10.99 -4.04
N THR A 23 -2.26 12.15 -4.69
CA THR A 23 -1.36 12.42 -5.83
C THR A 23 -0.10 13.22 -5.45
N SER A 24 0.03 13.64 -4.18
CA SER A 24 1.21 14.38 -3.69
C SER A 24 1.60 13.94 -2.28
N PHE A 25 2.89 14.04 -1.93
CA PHE A 25 3.37 13.71 -0.59
C PHE A 25 2.60 14.46 0.52
N PRO A 26 2.31 15.77 0.42
CA PRO A 26 1.51 16.47 1.42
C PRO A 26 0.11 15.88 1.61
N GLN A 27 -0.53 15.38 0.55
CA GLN A 27 -1.84 14.72 0.67
C GLN A 27 -1.74 13.41 1.46
N VAL A 28 -0.71 12.60 1.20
CA VAL A 28 -0.47 11.36 1.96
C VAL A 28 -0.10 11.67 3.41
N ALA A 29 0.77 12.64 3.66
CA ALA A 29 1.17 13.05 5.00
C ALA A 29 -0.05 13.54 5.82
N ASN A 30 -0.91 14.35 5.19
CA ASN A 30 -2.15 14.82 5.81
C ASN A 30 -3.15 13.67 6.07
N ALA A 31 -3.24 12.69 5.18
CA ALA A 31 -4.10 11.51 5.37
C ALA A 31 -3.62 10.66 6.57
N VAL A 32 -2.30 10.42 6.66
CA VAL A 32 -1.68 9.72 7.81
C VAL A 32 -1.92 10.49 9.10
N ALA A 33 -1.68 11.82 9.12
CA ALA A 33 -1.90 12.65 10.30
C ALA A 33 -3.37 12.70 10.76
N LYS A 34 -4.32 12.51 9.84
CA LYS A 34 -5.75 12.41 10.13
C LYS A 34 -6.22 10.99 10.52
N GLY A 35 -5.29 10.03 10.61
CA GLY A 35 -5.61 8.64 10.96
C GLY A 35 -6.37 7.89 9.87
N LYS A 36 -6.27 8.33 8.61
CA LYS A 36 -6.88 7.59 7.49
C LYS A 36 -6.15 6.28 7.24
N SER A 37 -6.88 5.28 6.77
CA SER A 37 -6.27 4.05 6.23
C SER A 37 -5.51 4.39 4.95
N ILE A 38 -4.32 3.84 4.78
CA ILE A 38 -3.49 4.07 3.59
C ILE A 38 -3.33 2.76 2.83
N HIS A 39 -3.53 2.83 1.52
CA HIS A 39 -3.35 1.72 0.59
C HIS A 39 -2.23 2.05 -0.38
N PHE A 40 -1.19 1.24 -0.42
CA PHE A 40 -0.11 1.34 -1.40
C PHE A 40 -0.39 0.38 -2.55
N ILE A 41 -0.37 0.91 -3.78
CA ILE A 41 -0.48 0.13 -5.01
C ILE A 41 0.84 0.27 -5.77
N PHE A 42 1.46 -0.86 -6.09
CA PHE A 42 2.71 -0.91 -6.85
C PHE A 42 2.47 -1.54 -8.21
N HIS A 43 2.78 -0.79 -9.27
CA HIS A 43 2.85 -1.31 -10.63
C HIS A 43 4.31 -1.67 -10.91
N LEU A 44 4.70 -2.93 -10.66
CA LEU A 44 6.13 -3.32 -10.67
C LEU A 44 6.79 -3.12 -12.04
N ASN A 45 6.03 -3.23 -13.13
CA ASN A 45 6.51 -2.93 -14.48
C ASN A 45 6.82 -1.45 -14.75
N GLN A 46 6.46 -0.55 -13.82
CA GLN A 46 6.78 0.87 -13.84
C GLN A 46 7.79 1.26 -12.75
N CYS A 47 8.37 0.27 -12.07
CA CYS A 47 9.48 0.43 -11.14
C CYS A 47 10.79 0.00 -11.79
N THR A 48 11.91 0.35 -11.17
CA THR A 48 13.25 -0.15 -11.53
C THR A 48 13.78 -1.09 -10.45
N ALA A 49 14.50 -2.11 -10.88
CA ALA A 49 15.19 -3.09 -10.03
C ALA A 49 16.39 -3.68 -10.80
N ASP A 50 17.27 -4.39 -10.10
CA ASP A 50 18.48 -4.99 -10.68
C ASP A 50 18.19 -6.24 -11.53
N TYR A 51 16.93 -6.62 -11.70
CA TYR A 51 16.49 -7.78 -12.47
C TYR A 51 15.17 -7.50 -13.19
N THR A 52 14.82 -8.35 -14.16
CA THR A 52 13.59 -8.19 -14.93
C THR A 52 12.36 -8.42 -14.07
N LEU A 53 11.48 -7.42 -14.01
CA LEU A 53 10.28 -7.45 -13.19
C LEU A 53 9.10 -8.08 -13.95
N PRO A 54 8.37 -9.03 -13.33
CA PRO A 54 7.10 -9.50 -13.88
C PRO A 54 6.08 -8.35 -13.89
N ARG A 55 5.11 -8.40 -14.82
CA ARG A 55 4.01 -7.43 -14.92
C ARG A 55 2.97 -7.65 -13.82
N ASN A 56 3.36 -7.41 -12.57
CA ASN A 56 2.51 -7.59 -11.41
C ASN A 56 2.04 -6.24 -10.85
N VAL A 57 0.80 -6.24 -10.35
CA VAL A 57 0.28 -5.16 -9.50
C VAL A 57 0.18 -5.69 -8.09
N VAL A 58 0.83 -5.01 -7.14
CA VAL A 58 0.82 -5.38 -5.72
C VAL A 58 0.00 -4.35 -4.95
N SER A 59 -0.97 -4.79 -4.18
CA SER A 59 -1.82 -3.93 -3.34
C SER A 59 -1.61 -4.28 -1.87
N VAL A 60 -1.17 -3.32 -1.08
CA VAL A 60 -0.88 -3.50 0.35
C VAL A 60 -1.61 -2.44 1.16
N LYS A 61 -2.41 -2.86 2.14
CA LYS A 61 -3.03 -1.97 3.13
C LYS A 61 -2.41 -2.26 4.50
N PRO A 62 -1.26 -1.65 4.84
CA PRO A 62 -0.64 -1.84 6.14
C PRO A 62 -1.57 -1.33 7.25
N ASN A 63 -1.57 -2.01 8.39
CA ASN A 63 -2.33 -1.59 9.57
C ASN A 63 -1.68 -0.40 10.30
N ALA A 64 -0.40 -0.14 10.03
CA ALA A 64 0.36 0.96 10.61
C ALA A 64 1.20 1.68 9.56
N VAL A 65 1.14 3.01 9.59
CA VAL A 65 1.91 3.91 8.72
C VAL A 65 2.47 5.04 9.57
N LEU A 66 3.72 5.40 9.35
CA LEU A 66 4.40 6.48 10.06
C LEU A 66 4.70 7.64 9.11
N LEU A 67 4.44 8.87 9.57
CA LEU A 67 5.01 10.09 9.01
C LEU A 67 6.21 10.50 9.88
N MET A 68 7.42 10.38 9.34
CA MET A 68 8.66 10.71 10.03
C MET A 68 9.16 12.10 9.58
N GLY A 69 9.27 13.02 10.54
CA GLY A 69 9.92 14.32 10.33
C GLY A 69 9.35 15.19 9.20
N ASN A 70 8.08 14.96 8.79
CA ASN A 70 7.44 15.58 7.62
C ASN A 70 8.19 15.38 6.30
N SER A 71 9.13 14.44 6.22
CA SER A 71 9.96 14.20 5.03
C SER A 71 9.85 12.77 4.51
N LYS A 72 9.27 11.85 5.30
CA LYS A 72 9.18 10.44 4.93
C LYS A 72 7.93 9.79 5.45
N ILE A 73 7.24 9.07 4.59
CA ILE A 73 6.18 8.12 4.96
C ILE A 73 6.76 6.72 4.88
N THR A 74 6.53 5.90 5.90
CA THR A 74 6.98 4.51 5.90
C THR A 74 5.94 3.59 6.49
N ALA A 75 5.86 2.39 5.93
CA ALA A 75 5.01 1.31 6.42
C ALA A 75 5.73 -0.01 6.21
N SER A 76 5.19 -1.07 6.80
CA SER A 76 5.63 -2.43 6.49
C SER A 76 4.46 -3.40 6.51
N ASP A 77 4.60 -4.49 5.79
CA ASP A 77 3.69 -5.63 5.83
C ASP A 77 4.51 -6.92 5.90
N ARG A 78 4.00 -7.90 6.65
CA ARG A 78 4.62 -9.23 6.73
C ARG A 78 3.65 -10.25 6.16
N HIS A 79 3.90 -10.67 4.94
CA HIS A 79 3.07 -11.61 4.22
C HIS A 79 3.62 -13.03 4.38
N PHE A 80 2.85 -13.92 5.02
CA PHE A 80 3.15 -15.36 5.01
C PHE A 80 2.78 -15.96 3.65
N THR A 81 3.66 -16.78 3.09
CA THR A 81 3.39 -17.47 1.82
C THR A 81 4.13 -18.81 1.74
N MET A 82 3.62 -19.69 0.88
CA MET A 82 4.31 -20.90 0.40
C MET A 82 4.51 -20.87 -1.12
N ASP A 83 4.20 -19.73 -1.76
CA ASP A 83 4.19 -19.54 -3.22
C ASP A 83 5.41 -18.75 -3.72
N GLU A 84 6.42 -18.55 -2.88
CA GLU A 84 7.68 -17.94 -3.30
C GLU A 84 8.30 -18.76 -4.46
N PRO A 85 8.49 -18.19 -5.66
CA PRO A 85 8.85 -18.96 -6.85
C PRO A 85 10.07 -19.87 -6.71
N ALA A 86 11.10 -19.42 -5.98
CA ALA A 86 12.32 -20.19 -5.75
C ALA A 86 12.19 -21.25 -4.63
N TYR A 87 11.14 -21.19 -3.81
CA TYR A 87 10.96 -21.99 -2.59
C TYR A 87 9.51 -22.48 -2.42
N LYS A 88 8.90 -22.99 -3.50
CA LYS A 88 7.51 -23.47 -3.48
C LYS A 88 7.29 -24.54 -2.42
N GLY A 89 6.21 -24.39 -1.65
CA GLY A 89 5.84 -25.30 -0.57
C GLY A 89 6.60 -25.08 0.73
N VAL A 90 7.58 -24.16 0.77
CA VAL A 90 8.33 -23.83 1.99
C VAL A 90 7.64 -22.64 2.69
N PRO A 91 7.31 -22.76 3.99
CA PRO A 91 6.78 -21.64 4.77
C PRO A 91 7.75 -20.46 4.86
N ILE A 92 7.36 -19.32 4.29
CA ILE A 92 8.19 -18.12 4.16
C ILE A 92 7.43 -16.87 4.61
N TYR A 93 8.15 -15.90 5.16
CA TYR A 93 7.68 -14.52 5.27
C TYR A 93 8.30 -13.66 4.17
N SER A 94 7.46 -13.02 3.38
CA SER A 94 7.81 -11.88 2.54
C SER A 94 7.55 -10.60 3.34
N TYR A 95 8.60 -10.00 3.88
CA TYR A 95 8.53 -8.73 4.59
C TYR A 95 8.72 -7.56 3.63
N ALA A 96 7.65 -6.81 3.41
CA ALA A 96 7.65 -5.63 2.58
C ALA A 96 7.88 -4.37 3.43
N LYS A 97 8.89 -3.58 3.10
CA LYS A 97 9.14 -2.24 3.66
C LYS A 97 8.89 -1.20 2.58
N MET A 98 7.92 -0.33 2.82
CA MET A 98 7.50 0.71 1.88
C MET A 98 7.99 2.07 2.39
N ASN A 99 8.55 2.89 1.52
CA ASN A 99 8.90 4.27 1.83
C ASN A 99 8.48 5.21 0.71
N LEU A 100 8.04 6.41 1.08
CA LEU A 100 7.83 7.54 0.17
C LEU A 100 8.50 8.76 0.82
N ASP A 101 9.42 9.42 0.13
CA ASP A 101 10.00 10.69 0.59
C ASP A 101 9.22 11.91 0.07
N ALA A 102 9.56 13.09 0.58
CA ALA A 102 8.91 14.35 0.23
C ALA A 102 9.15 14.76 -1.24
N GLU A 103 10.23 14.28 -1.84
CA GLU A 103 10.61 14.49 -3.23
C GLU A 103 9.83 13.59 -4.22
N GLY A 104 9.09 12.60 -3.70
CA GLY A 104 8.26 11.70 -4.50
C GLY A 104 8.99 10.43 -4.95
N HIS A 105 10.13 10.11 -4.36
CA HIS A 105 10.77 8.81 -4.55
C HIS A 105 10.11 7.77 -3.65
N GLY A 106 9.34 6.88 -4.29
CA GLY A 106 8.82 5.69 -3.65
C GLY A 106 9.80 4.53 -3.74
N SER A 107 9.88 3.72 -2.70
CA SER A 107 10.62 2.45 -2.72
C SER A 107 9.83 1.34 -2.04
N LEU A 108 10.04 0.13 -2.55
CA LEU A 108 9.59 -1.11 -1.95
C LEU A 108 10.83 -2.00 -1.76
N ARG A 109 11.10 -2.39 -0.53
CA ARG A 109 12.05 -3.46 -0.24
C ARG A 109 11.28 -4.70 0.17
N VAL A 110 11.63 -5.85 -0.37
CA VAL A 110 11.05 -7.14 0.01
C VAL A 110 12.16 -8.06 0.49
N ASP A 111 12.13 -8.39 1.78
CA ASP A 111 13.01 -9.38 2.38
C ASP A 111 12.26 -10.72 2.45
N ILE A 112 12.83 -11.76 1.85
CA ILE A 112 12.30 -13.13 1.88
C ILE A 112 13.02 -13.88 2.99
N MET A 113 12.28 -14.42 3.95
CA MET A 113 12.83 -15.08 5.14
C MET A 113 12.13 -16.41 5.40
N HIS A 114 12.87 -17.38 5.94
CA HIS A 114 12.26 -18.61 6.46
C HIS A 114 11.29 -18.29 7.61
N ALA A 115 10.09 -18.86 7.59
CA ALA A 115 9.10 -18.59 8.63
C ALA A 115 9.44 -19.23 9.99
N GLU A 116 10.22 -20.31 9.99
CA GLU A 116 10.62 -21.06 11.20
C GLU A 116 11.61 -20.27 12.07
N ASN A 117 12.63 -19.66 11.44
CA ASN A 117 13.77 -19.09 12.16
C ASN A 117 14.13 -17.66 11.72
N TYR A 118 13.35 -17.05 10.82
CA TYR A 118 13.59 -15.71 10.29
C TYR A 118 14.94 -15.52 9.57
N ALA A 119 15.62 -16.61 9.19
CA ALA A 119 16.84 -16.53 8.41
C ALA A 119 16.53 -15.87 7.06
N LEU A 120 17.27 -14.80 6.73
CA LEU A 120 17.17 -14.10 5.46
C LEU A 120 17.62 -15.02 4.32
N ILE A 121 16.75 -15.17 3.32
CA ILE A 121 17.01 -15.91 2.10
C ILE A 121 17.54 -14.95 1.03
N THR A 122 16.80 -13.87 0.77
CA THR A 122 17.15 -12.85 -0.22
C THR A 122 16.45 -11.53 0.07
N SER A 123 16.94 -10.45 -0.52
CA SER A 123 16.35 -9.11 -0.45
C SER A 123 16.27 -8.51 -1.85
N HIS A 124 15.12 -7.92 -2.17
CA HIS A 124 14.88 -7.19 -3.41
C HIS A 124 14.52 -5.74 -3.12
N MET A 125 15.04 -4.82 -3.93
CA MET A 125 14.71 -3.40 -3.86
C MET A 125 14.10 -2.95 -5.18
N PHE A 126 12.98 -2.25 -5.10
CA PHE A 126 12.30 -1.64 -6.23
C PHE A 126 12.23 -0.13 -5.99
N GLN A 127 12.72 0.66 -6.95
CA GLN A 127 12.48 2.11 -6.97
C GLN A 127 11.24 2.38 -7.81
N CYS A 128 10.23 2.97 -7.19
CA CYS A 128 8.90 3.13 -7.75
C CYS A 128 8.50 4.61 -7.66
N PRO A 129 8.70 5.40 -8.74
CA PRO A 129 8.33 6.81 -8.74
C PRO A 129 6.86 6.99 -8.35
N PHE A 130 6.59 7.93 -7.45
CA PHE A 130 5.23 8.21 -6.99
C PHE A 130 4.35 8.78 -8.11
N GLY A 131 3.09 8.36 -8.16
CA GLY A 131 2.15 8.66 -9.25
C GLY A 131 2.33 7.80 -10.51
N LYS A 132 3.38 6.96 -10.56
CA LYS A 132 3.63 5.97 -11.62
C LYS A 132 3.70 4.57 -11.02
N GLY A 133 4.91 4.11 -10.70
CA GLY A 133 5.17 2.78 -10.13
C GLY A 133 4.62 2.60 -8.74
N MET A 134 4.48 3.68 -7.95
CA MET A 134 3.79 3.68 -6.66
C MET A 134 2.61 4.64 -6.71
N LYS A 135 1.44 4.17 -6.29
CA LYS A 135 0.24 4.99 -6.04
C LYS A 135 -0.24 4.78 -4.62
N VAL A 136 -0.90 5.79 -4.06
CA VAL A 136 -1.41 5.76 -2.69
C VAL A 136 -2.87 6.20 -2.66
N TYR A 137 -3.71 5.50 -1.91
CA TYR A 137 -5.13 5.80 -1.74
C TYR A 137 -5.50 5.85 -0.25
N SER A 138 -6.55 6.61 0.10
CA SER A 138 -7.07 6.70 1.48
C SER A 138 -8.57 6.95 1.58
#